data_AF-A0AA43D283-F1
#
_entry.id   AF-A0AA43D283-F1
#
_cell.length_a   1.000
_cell.length_b   1.000
_cell.length_c   1.000
_cell.angle_alpha   90.00
_cell.angle_beta   90.00
_cell.angle_gamma   90.00
#
_symmetry.space_group_name_H-M   'P 1'
#
loop_
_entity.id
_entity.type
_entity.pdbx_description
1 polymer ?
#
loop_
_entity_poly.entity_id
_entity_poly.type
_entity_poly.pdbx_seq_one_letter_code
_entity_poly.pdbx_strand_id
1 'polypeptide(L)'
;MDDSHKPTLLERLSALLLREPEDREQLITLLRSAHDHDLLDADGLAMIEGVLQVSEMQARDIMVPRAQMDVIDVGEPPDRFIPLVIE
;
A
#
# COMPACT_ATOMS: atom_id res chain seq x y z
N MET A 1 -2.59 -30.46 -44.10
CA MET A 1 -1.33 -30.69 -43.37
C MET A 1 -1.22 -29.58 -42.35
N ASP A 2 -0.94 -30.00 -41.13
CA ASP A 2 -0.84 -29.23 -39.89
C ASP A 2 0.27 -28.17 -39.98
N ASP A 3 -0.06 -26.92 -39.71
CA ASP A 3 0.93 -25.92 -39.29
C ASP A 3 0.43 -25.32 -37.97
N SER A 4 0.63 -26.09 -36.91
CA SER A 4 0.64 -25.66 -35.52
C SER A 4 1.46 -24.38 -35.37
N HIS A 5 0.78 -23.24 -35.27
CA HIS A 5 1.35 -21.97 -34.87
C HIS A 5 1.84 -22.11 -33.43
N LYS A 6 3.11 -22.49 -33.25
CA LYS A 6 3.74 -22.50 -31.93
C LYS A 6 3.78 -21.04 -31.46
N PRO A 7 3.15 -20.69 -30.33
CA PRO A 7 3.16 -19.32 -29.84
C PRO A 7 4.61 -18.86 -29.69
N THR A 8 4.93 -17.69 -30.24
CA THR A 8 6.29 -17.15 -30.22
C THR A 8 6.76 -16.98 -28.78
N LEU A 9 8.07 -17.07 -28.53
CA LEU A 9 8.63 -16.88 -27.19
C LEU A 9 8.21 -15.54 -26.57
N LEU A 10 8.00 -14.51 -27.40
CA LEU A 10 7.44 -13.22 -26.99
C LEU A 10 5.95 -13.28 -26.63
N GLU A 11 5.12 -14.06 -27.34
CA GLU A 11 3.71 -14.28 -26.97
C GLU A 11 3.56 -15.14 -25.71
N ARG A 12 4.49 -16.07 -25.46
CA ARG A 12 4.54 -16.84 -24.20
C ARG A 12 5.03 -15.98 -23.04
N LEU A 13 5.97 -15.06 -23.31
CA LEU A 13 6.42 -14.06 -22.35
C LEU A 13 5.31 -13.05 -22.06
N SER A 14 4.57 -12.58 -23.08
CA SER A 14 3.42 -11.71 -22.91
C SER A 14 2.28 -12.41 -22.19
N ALA A 15 2.04 -13.71 -22.44
CA ALA A 15 1.05 -14.51 -21.72
C ALA A 15 1.45 -14.82 -20.27
N LEU A 16 2.75 -14.87 -19.96
CA LEU A 16 3.26 -14.92 -18.58
C LEU A 16 3.16 -13.56 -17.88
N LEU A 17 3.32 -12.46 -18.62
CA LEU A 17 3.12 -11.08 -18.17
C LEU A 17 1.63 -10.68 -18.05
N LEU A 18 0.74 -11.34 -18.79
CA LEU A 18 -0.73 -11.18 -18.77
C LEU A 18 -1.43 -12.12 -17.77
N ARG A 19 -0.69 -12.69 -16.82
CA ARG A 19 -1.32 -13.24 -15.60
C ARG A 19 -1.57 -12.07 -14.67
N GLU A 20 -2.64 -11.34 -14.96
CA GLU A 20 -3.13 -10.32 -14.03
C GLU A 20 -3.34 -11.01 -12.67
N PRO A 21 -2.82 -10.43 -11.57
CA PRO A 21 -2.99 -11.02 -10.27
C PRO A 21 -4.49 -11.12 -9.94
N GLU A 22 -4.96 -12.34 -9.63
CA GLU A 22 -6.37 -12.59 -9.32
C GLU A 22 -6.70 -12.24 -7.87
N ASP A 23 -5.67 -12.14 -7.02
CA ASP A 23 -5.79 -11.80 -5.61
C ASP A 23 -4.61 -10.91 -5.13
N ARG A 24 -4.74 -10.42 -3.90
CA ARG A 24 -3.78 -9.51 -3.27
C ARG A 24 -2.41 -10.16 -3.03
N GLU A 25 -2.37 -11.44 -2.71
CA GLU A 25 -1.11 -12.16 -2.46
C GLU A 25 -0.31 -12.30 -3.75
N GLN A 26 -0.99 -12.59 -4.86
CA GLN A 26 -0.42 -12.61 -6.20
C GLN A 26 0.10 -11.22 -6.61
N LEU A 27 -0.66 -10.15 -6.32
CA LEU A 27 -0.23 -8.78 -6.60
C LEU A 27 1.05 -8.41 -5.81
N ILE A 28 1.11 -8.73 -4.51
CA ILE A 28 2.30 -8.47 -3.68
C ILE A 28 3.51 -9.26 -4.20
N THR A 29 3.31 -10.52 -4.59
CA THR A 29 4.37 -11.36 -5.15
C THR A 29 4.92 -10.76 -6.44
N LEU A 30 4.06 -10.23 -7.32
CA LEU A 30 4.46 -9.55 -8.54
C LEU A 30 5.26 -8.27 -8.25
N LEU A 31 4.80 -7.44 -7.31
CA LEU A 31 5.46 -6.19 -6.94
C LEU A 31 6.85 -6.44 -6.32
N ARG A 32 6.99 -7.49 -5.49
CA ARG A 32 8.28 -7.92 -4.96
C ARG A 32 9.23 -8.41 -6.05
N SER A 33 8.73 -9.20 -7.01
CA SER A 33 9.54 -9.62 -8.17
C SER A 33 9.96 -8.44 -9.05
N ALA A 34 9.12 -7.39 -9.18
CA ALA A 34 9.49 -6.17 -9.88
C ALA A 34 10.60 -5.40 -9.15
N HIS A 35 10.57 -5.37 -7.82
CA HIS A 35 11.65 -4.81 -7.01
C HIS A 35 12.96 -5.60 -7.15
N ASP A 36 12.90 -6.93 -7.10
CA ASP A 36 14.07 -7.81 -7.28
C ASP A 36 14.73 -7.67 -8.66
N HIS A 37 13.99 -7.19 -9.66
CA HIS A 37 14.46 -6.93 -11.01
C HIS A 37 14.81 -5.44 -11.26
N ASP A 38 14.94 -4.63 -10.19
CA ASP A 38 15.26 -3.20 -10.24
C ASP A 38 14.24 -2.36 -11.05
N LEU A 39 13.01 -2.85 -11.23
CA LEU A 39 11.93 -2.14 -11.92
C LEU A 39 11.12 -1.23 -10.98
N LEU A 40 11.24 -1.47 -9.67
CA LEU A 40 10.58 -0.74 -8.60
C LEU A 40 11.56 -0.54 -7.44
N ASP A 41 11.62 0.65 -6.87
CA ASP A 41 12.46 0.94 -5.71
C ASP A 41 11.83 0.43 -4.41
N ALA A 42 12.66 0.29 -3.38
CA ALA A 42 12.22 -0.24 -2.08
C ALA A 42 11.16 0.66 -1.42
N ASP A 43 11.31 1.97 -1.57
CA ASP A 43 10.37 2.95 -1.03
C ASP A 43 9.01 2.86 -1.75
N GLY A 44 9.00 2.74 -3.07
CA GLY A 44 7.79 2.52 -3.86
C GLY A 44 7.08 1.22 -3.50
N LEU A 45 7.82 0.12 -3.35
CA LEU A 45 7.26 -1.15 -2.90
C LEU A 45 6.63 -1.02 -1.50
N ALA A 46 7.34 -0.42 -0.54
CA ALA A 46 6.86 -0.24 0.81
C ALA A 46 5.60 0.64 0.89
N MET A 47 5.53 1.71 0.08
CA MET A 47 4.33 2.54 -0.03
C MET A 47 3.13 1.74 -0.55
N ILE A 48 3.30 0.95 -1.61
CA ILE A 48 2.20 0.16 -2.19
C ILE A 48 1.73 -0.91 -1.21
N GLU A 49 2.64 -1.65 -0.56
CA GLU A 49 2.30 -2.62 0.47
C GLU A 49 1.57 -1.96 1.66
N GLY A 50 2.02 -0.76 2.07
CA GLY A 50 1.37 0.04 3.10
C GLY A 50 -0.06 0.46 2.75
N VAL A 51 -0.29 0.93 1.53
CA VAL A 51 -1.63 1.31 1.05
C VAL A 51 -2.56 0.09 1.04
N LEU A 52 -2.09 -1.03 0.51
CA LEU A 52 -2.86 -2.28 0.50
C LEU A 52 -3.16 -2.79 1.92
N GLN A 53 -2.32 -2.49 2.90
CA GLN A 53 -2.56 -2.84 4.30
C GLN A 53 -3.63 -1.93 4.91
N VAL A 54 -3.52 -0.62 4.68
CA VAL A 54 -4.46 0.38 5.22
C VAL A 54 -5.85 0.28 4.60
N SER A 55 -5.98 -0.18 3.35
CA SER A 55 -7.28 -0.32 2.68
C SER A 55 -8.25 -1.28 3.39
N GLU A 56 -7.73 -2.19 4.23
CA GLU A 56 -8.55 -3.14 5.00
C GLU A 56 -8.82 -2.65 6.43
N MET A 57 -8.13 -1.60 6.88
CA MET A 57 -8.24 -1.07 8.23
C MET A 57 -9.48 -0.20 8.39
N GLN A 58 -10.05 -0.22 9.60
CA GLN A 58 -11.12 0.67 10.02
C GLN A 58 -10.56 1.76 10.93
N ALA A 59 -11.29 2.88 11.07
CA ALA A 59 -10.86 3.99 11.92
C ALA A 59 -10.51 3.54 13.35
N ARG A 60 -11.27 2.59 13.92
CA ARG A 60 -11.00 2.05 15.26
C ARG A 60 -9.68 1.30 15.40
N ASP A 61 -9.12 0.82 14.29
CA ASP A 61 -7.90 0.02 14.28
C ASP A 61 -6.65 0.92 14.35
N ILE A 62 -6.78 2.21 14.05
CA ILE A 62 -5.67 3.19 14.02
C ILE A 62 -5.90 4.46 14.84
N MET A 63 -7.12 4.75 15.29
CA MET A 63 -7.43 5.98 16.04
C MET A 63 -6.71 6.01 17.40
N VAL A 64 -6.32 7.20 17.84
CA VAL A 64 -5.85 7.42 19.21
C VAL A 64 -7.03 7.19 20.19
N PRO A 65 -6.90 6.29 21.19
CA PRO A 65 -7.97 6.06 22.15
C PRO A 65 -8.35 7.33 22.90
N ARG A 66 -9.65 7.53 23.18
CA ARG A 66 -10.15 8.74 23.86
C ARG A 66 -9.45 9.03 25.20
N ALA A 67 -9.04 7.99 25.93
CA ALA A 67 -8.33 8.12 27.20
C ALA A 67 -6.86 8.59 27.06
N GLN A 68 -6.33 8.59 25.84
CA GLN A 68 -4.97 8.99 25.49
C GLN A 68 -4.93 10.28 24.64
N MET A 69 -6.09 10.93 24.46
CA MET A 69 -6.15 12.17 23.70
C MET A 69 -5.79 13.36 24.58
N ASP A 70 -4.90 14.22 24.09
CA ASP A 70 -4.78 15.59 24.56
C ASP A 70 -5.92 16.41 23.96
N VAL A 71 -6.70 17.09 24.82
CA VAL A 71 -7.92 17.79 24.43
C VAL A 71 -7.88 19.23 24.91
N ILE A 72 -8.39 20.14 24.07
CA ILE A 72 -8.54 21.56 24.39
C ILE A 72 -10.03 21.88 24.48
N ASP A 73 -10.42 22.62 25.52
CA ASP A 73 -11.78 23.14 25.62
C ASP A 73 -11.95 24.34 24.68
N VAL A 74 -13.01 24.33 23.86
CA VAL A 74 -13.35 25.44 22.96
C VAL A 74 -13.68 26.75 23.70
N GLY A 75 -14.08 26.66 24.98
CA GLY A 75 -14.35 27.82 25.83
C GLY A 75 -13.09 28.41 26.50
N GLU A 76 -11.95 27.73 26.46
CA GLU A 76 -10.71 28.19 27.08
C GLU A 76 -10.01 29.22 26.18
N PRO A 77 -9.58 30.38 26.72
CA PRO A 77 -8.91 31.36 25.89
C PRO A 77 -7.48 30.89 25.51
N PRO A 78 -6.97 31.27 24.32
CA PRO A 78 -5.73 30.72 23.76
C PRO A 78 -4.50 30.82 24.65
N ASP A 79 -4.41 31.87 25.45
CA ASP A 79 -3.32 32.09 26.39
C ASP A 79 -3.17 30.97 27.44
N ARG A 80 -4.22 30.19 27.70
CA ARG A 80 -4.17 29.10 28.68
C ARG A 80 -3.78 27.75 28.09
N PHE A 81 -4.21 27.44 26.86
CA PHE A 81 -3.91 26.15 26.24
C PHE A 81 -2.68 26.18 25.31
N ILE A 82 -2.23 27.35 24.82
CA ILE A 82 -1.02 27.43 23.99
C ILE A 82 0.22 26.80 24.66
N PRO A 83 0.50 27.01 25.97
CA PRO A 83 1.63 26.38 26.64
C PRO A 83 1.61 24.85 26.59
N LEU A 84 0.43 24.22 26.55
CA LEU A 84 0.26 22.77 26.46
C LEU A 84 0.64 22.21 25.07
N VAL A 85 0.50 23.00 24.01
CA VAL A 85 0.70 22.56 22.61
C VAL A 85 2.16 22.69 22.16
N ILE A 86 2.90 23.62 22.76
CA ILE A 86 4.27 23.98 22.34
C ILE A 86 5.37 23.27 23.15
N GLU A 87 4.98 22.46 24.14
CA GLU A 87 5.87 21.60 24.91
C GLU A 87 6.13 20.27 24.16
#